data_AF-A0A2M7A3X4-F1
#
_entry.id   AF-A0A2M7A3X4-F1
#
_cell.length_a   1.000
_cell.length_b   1.000
_cell.length_c   1.000
_cell.angle_alpha   90.00
_cell.angle_beta   90.00
_cell.angle_gamma   90.00
#
_symmetry.space_group_name_H-M   'P 1'
#
loop_
_entity.id
_entity.type
_entity.pdbx_description
1 polymer ?
#
loop_
_entity_poly.entity_id
_entity_poly.type
_entity_poly.pdbx_seq_one_letter_code
_entity_poly.pdbx_strand_id
1 'polypeptide(L)'
;MNNDYELMLKAYEQSGGERKIFTSSKFPHLLLKENKILSSSGIEGLELNIKETKTGIKGEIRAKKGIKIPEKVHLCFGVIPEDGLQEILVNFIIEDGAEVSFLAHCTFPNSVKVKHIMKSEIKLGKDATMEYSEFHYHGEKAGALVFPTIDAHVSEKGKFRANFFITSGRVGKLVIRYRVTVEDYGLAELVAKAYGKSID
;
A
#
# COMPACT_ATOMS: atom_id res chain seq x y z
N MET A 1 -4.40 -8.00 24.17
CA MET A 1 -3.88 -7.57 22.84
C MET A 1 -2.45 -7.10 23.05
N ASN A 2 -1.55 -7.47 22.15
CA ASN A 2 -0.13 -7.07 22.21
C ASN A 2 -0.02 -5.54 22.05
N ASN A 3 0.85 -4.87 22.81
CA ASN A 3 1.04 -3.41 22.79
C ASN A 3 1.31 -2.89 21.36
N ASP A 4 2.06 -3.67 20.58
CA ASP A 4 2.40 -3.37 19.19
C ASP A 4 1.21 -3.30 18.25
N TYR A 5 0.19 -4.13 18.49
CA TYR A 5 -1.02 -4.16 17.68
C TYR A 5 -1.83 -2.88 17.90
N GLU A 6 -2.02 -2.48 19.16
CA GLU A 6 -2.71 -1.25 19.53
C GLU A 6 -1.99 0.01 19.01
N LEU A 7 -0.67 0.03 19.08
CA LEU A 7 0.13 1.11 18.50
C LEU A 7 -0.11 1.25 16.99
N MET A 8 -0.16 0.13 16.27
CA MET A 8 -0.44 0.11 14.84
C MET A 8 -1.87 0.54 14.50
N LEU A 9 -2.86 0.17 15.31
CA LEU A 9 -4.24 0.62 15.13
C LEU A 9 -4.39 2.13 15.30
N LYS A 10 -3.70 2.72 16.29
CA LYS A 10 -3.65 4.18 16.46
C LYS A 10 -2.98 4.86 15.27
N ALA A 11 -1.88 4.29 14.78
CA ALA A 11 -1.18 4.80 13.60
C ALA A 11 -2.06 4.73 12.34
N TYR A 12 -2.84 3.66 12.18
CA TYR A 12 -3.80 3.51 11.09
C TYR A 12 -4.91 4.58 11.11
N GLU A 13 -5.44 4.92 12.28
CA GLU A 13 -6.44 6.00 12.41
C GLU A 13 -5.89 7.38 12.02
N GLN A 14 -4.61 7.65 12.30
CA GLN A 14 -3.98 8.92 11.90
C GLN A 14 -3.90 9.10 10.38
N SER A 15 -3.87 8.00 9.63
CA SER A 15 -3.97 8.01 8.16
C SER A 15 -5.43 7.97 7.66
N GLY A 16 -6.42 8.05 8.54
CA GLY A 16 -7.85 8.06 8.20
C GLY A 16 -8.55 6.70 8.23
N GLY A 17 -7.90 5.66 8.74
CA GLY A 17 -8.43 4.30 8.77
C GLY A 17 -9.38 4.01 9.95
N GLU A 18 -10.30 3.06 9.79
CA GLU A 18 -11.24 2.62 10.83
C GLU A 18 -10.83 1.29 11.52
N ARG A 19 -10.65 1.27 12.85
CA ARG A 19 -10.18 0.08 13.60
C ARG A 19 -11.00 -1.20 13.39
N LYS A 20 -12.31 -1.05 13.18
CA LYS A 20 -13.27 -2.18 13.03
C LYS A 20 -12.90 -3.16 11.92
N ILE A 21 -12.07 -2.73 10.96
CA ILE A 21 -11.55 -3.55 9.87
C ILE A 21 -10.71 -4.72 10.38
N PHE A 22 -9.88 -4.51 11.41
CA PHE A 22 -8.97 -5.56 11.89
C PHE A 22 -9.60 -6.52 12.90
N THR A 23 -10.79 -6.21 13.39
CA THR A 23 -11.56 -7.07 14.29
C THR A 23 -12.52 -8.00 13.56
N SER A 24 -12.65 -7.87 12.23
CA SER A 24 -13.55 -8.69 11.42
C SER A 24 -12.75 -9.59 10.47
N SER A 25 -13.11 -10.88 10.43
CA SER A 25 -12.54 -11.85 9.47
C SER A 25 -12.98 -11.62 8.02
N LYS A 26 -13.85 -10.63 7.76
CA LYS A 26 -14.39 -10.33 6.43
C LYS A 26 -13.43 -9.52 5.55
N PHE A 27 -12.49 -8.78 6.13
CA PHE A 27 -11.62 -7.88 5.39
C PHE A 27 -10.22 -8.48 5.21
N PRO A 28 -9.84 -8.86 3.97
CA PRO A 28 -8.47 -9.28 3.72
C PRO A 28 -7.52 -8.12 4.04
N HIS A 29 -6.45 -8.43 4.77
CA HIS A 29 -5.54 -7.40 5.25
C HIS A 29 -4.11 -7.91 5.44
N LEU A 30 -3.17 -6.97 5.45
CA LEU A 30 -1.80 -7.14 5.88
C LEU A 30 -1.44 -6.01 6.83
N LEU A 31 -1.05 -6.34 8.05
CA LEU A 31 -0.64 -5.37 9.07
C LEU A 31 0.86 -5.56 9.36
N LEU A 32 1.65 -4.55 9.01
CA LEU A 32 3.10 -4.53 9.15
C LEU A 32 3.52 -3.44 10.14
N LYS A 33 4.20 -3.83 11.22
CA LYS A 33 4.93 -2.91 12.10
C LYS A 33 6.41 -3.02 11.78
N GLU A 34 7.01 -1.92 11.35
CA GLU A 34 8.40 -1.85 10.88
C GLU A 34 8.63 -2.93 9.82
N ASN A 35 9.37 -3.99 10.16
CA ASN A 35 9.72 -5.06 9.24
C ASN A 35 9.05 -6.39 9.61
N LYS A 36 8.05 -6.35 10.51
CA LYS A 36 7.38 -7.50 11.10
C LYS A 36 5.90 -7.56 10.77
N ILE A 37 5.45 -8.69 10.26
CA ILE A 37 4.05 -8.95 9.96
C ILE A 37 3.36 -9.26 11.29
N LEU A 38 2.49 -8.37 11.73
CA LEU A 38 1.70 -8.56 12.95
C LEU A 38 0.44 -9.38 12.68
N SER A 39 -0.16 -9.22 11.51
CA SER A 39 -1.35 -9.94 11.07
C SER A 39 -1.43 -10.00 9.56
N SER A 40 -1.97 -11.09 9.04
CA SER A 40 -2.32 -11.21 7.63
C SER A 40 -3.54 -12.10 7.50
N SER A 41 -4.50 -11.68 6.68
CA SER A 41 -5.67 -12.46 6.33
C SER A 41 -5.90 -12.38 4.82
N GLY A 42 -5.97 -13.54 4.19
CA GLY A 42 -6.43 -13.67 2.80
C GLY A 42 -7.90 -14.06 2.74
N ILE A 43 -8.45 -14.02 1.55
CA ILE A 43 -9.76 -14.57 1.22
C ILE A 43 -9.61 -15.53 0.05
N GLU A 44 -10.61 -16.37 -0.19
CA GLU A 44 -10.59 -17.28 -1.33
C GLU A 44 -10.38 -16.49 -2.65
N GLY A 45 -9.44 -16.96 -3.47
CA GLY A 45 -9.07 -16.29 -4.73
C GLY A 45 -8.08 -15.14 -4.60
N LEU A 46 -7.69 -14.74 -3.38
CA LEU A 46 -6.63 -13.76 -3.13
C LEU A 46 -5.48 -14.37 -2.32
N GLU A 47 -4.36 -14.59 -2.97
CA GLU A 47 -3.17 -15.18 -2.34
C GLU A 47 -2.18 -14.09 -1.93
N LEU A 48 -1.74 -14.11 -0.67
CA LEU A 48 -0.74 -13.20 -0.12
C LEU A 48 0.51 -13.99 0.23
N ASN A 49 1.44 -14.12 -0.72
CA ASN A 49 2.69 -14.86 -0.57
C ASN A 49 3.80 -13.90 -0.15
N ILE A 50 3.78 -13.45 1.11
CA ILE A 50 4.68 -12.42 1.64
C ILE A 50 5.57 -12.98 2.75
N LYS A 51 6.84 -12.61 2.74
CA LYS A 51 7.82 -12.95 3.77
C LYS A 51 8.53 -11.71 4.30
N GLU A 52 8.84 -11.75 5.58
CA GLU A 52 9.70 -10.77 6.24
C GLU A 52 11.13 -10.83 5.70
N THR A 53 11.80 -9.69 5.78
CA THR A 53 13.22 -9.52 5.49
C THR A 53 13.86 -8.72 6.61
N LYS A 54 15.18 -8.51 6.55
CA LYS A 54 15.87 -7.66 7.53
C LYS A 54 15.36 -6.21 7.53
N THR A 55 14.92 -5.74 6.37
CA THR A 55 14.62 -4.33 6.10
C THR A 55 13.17 -4.08 5.74
N GLY A 56 12.28 -5.07 5.78
CA GLY A 56 10.87 -4.92 5.43
C GLY A 56 10.26 -6.23 4.98
N ILE A 57 9.54 -6.24 3.86
CA ILE A 57 8.88 -7.44 3.31
C ILE A 57 9.16 -7.61 1.82
N LYS A 58 9.08 -8.86 1.37
CA LYS A 58 9.07 -9.19 -0.06
C LYS A 58 8.07 -10.28 -0.39
N GLY A 59 7.48 -10.24 -1.57
CA GLY A 59 6.53 -11.26 -1.97
C GLY A 59 5.69 -10.92 -3.18
N GLU A 60 4.59 -11.66 -3.29
CA GLU A 60 3.61 -11.54 -4.36
C GLU A 60 2.20 -11.54 -3.76
N ILE A 61 1.34 -10.67 -4.30
CA ILE A 61 -0.10 -10.71 -4.07
C ILE A 61 -0.77 -11.07 -5.39
N ARG A 62 -1.61 -12.12 -5.38
CA ARG A 62 -2.25 -12.63 -6.59
C ARG A 62 -3.76 -12.68 -6.44
N ALA A 63 -4.49 -12.04 -7.35
CA ALA A 63 -5.92 -12.23 -7.52
C ALA A 63 -6.15 -13.21 -8.68
N LYS A 64 -6.81 -14.34 -8.39
CA LYS A 64 -7.03 -15.42 -9.36
C LYS A 64 -8.00 -15.02 -10.46
N LYS A 65 -7.88 -15.68 -11.61
CA LYS A 65 -8.71 -15.45 -12.79
C LYS A 65 -10.20 -15.32 -12.46
N GLY A 66 -10.82 -14.24 -12.92
CA GLY A 66 -12.26 -13.97 -12.81
C GLY A 66 -12.77 -13.66 -11.40
N ILE A 67 -11.91 -13.64 -10.37
CA ILE A 67 -12.36 -13.32 -9.00
C ILE A 67 -12.77 -11.85 -8.92
N LYS A 68 -13.92 -11.58 -8.29
CA LYS A 68 -14.34 -10.22 -7.97
C LYS A 68 -14.37 -10.05 -6.48
N ILE A 69 -13.50 -9.20 -5.96
CA ILE A 69 -13.39 -8.94 -4.54
C ILE A 69 -14.10 -7.61 -4.27
N PRO A 70 -15.31 -7.63 -3.68
CA PRO A 70 -16.09 -6.42 -3.46
C PRO A 70 -15.49 -5.53 -2.36
N GLU A 71 -14.81 -6.14 -1.38
CA GLU A 71 -14.18 -5.44 -0.27
C GLU A 71 -12.78 -4.94 -0.62
N LYS A 72 -12.34 -3.86 0.03
CA LYS A 72 -10.96 -3.39 -0.13
C LYS A 72 -10.00 -4.29 0.65
N VAL A 73 -8.88 -4.64 0.02
CA VAL A 73 -7.76 -5.32 0.68
C VAL A 73 -6.94 -4.27 1.42
N HIS A 74 -6.90 -4.33 2.75
CA HIS A 74 -6.25 -3.33 3.57
C HIS A 74 -4.76 -3.64 3.76
N LEU A 75 -3.88 -2.72 3.36
CA LEU A 75 -2.43 -2.87 3.49
C LEU A 75 -1.90 -1.79 4.43
N CYS A 76 -1.43 -2.15 5.62
CA CYS A 76 -1.07 -1.18 6.64
C CYS A 76 0.40 -1.30 7.00
N PHE A 77 1.14 -0.21 6.79
CA PHE A 77 2.58 -0.14 6.96
C PHE A 77 2.93 0.95 7.95
N GLY A 78 3.48 0.58 9.11
CA GLY A 78 3.86 1.52 10.15
C GLY A 78 5.34 1.51 10.44
N VAL A 79 5.94 2.69 10.62
CA VAL A 79 7.28 2.85 11.20
C VAL A 79 7.12 3.81 12.37
N ILE A 80 7.08 3.26 13.58
CA ILE A 80 6.74 4.00 14.80
C ILE A 80 7.93 4.77 15.39
N PRO A 81 9.18 4.26 15.39
CA PRO A 81 10.33 5.01 15.90
C PRO A 81 10.63 6.27 15.08
N GLU A 82 11.45 7.17 15.62
CA GLU A 82 11.86 8.39 14.91
C GLU A 82 12.69 8.11 13.65
N ASP A 83 13.46 7.02 13.68
CA ASP A 83 14.34 6.59 12.61
C ASP A 83 14.03 5.15 12.20
N GLY A 84 14.19 4.84 10.92
CA GLY A 84 13.97 3.47 10.44
C GLY A 84 14.17 3.30 8.95
N LEU A 85 14.44 2.08 8.53
CA LEU A 85 14.44 1.67 7.13
C LEU A 85 13.35 0.62 6.93
N GLN A 86 12.46 0.87 5.98
CA GLN A 86 11.43 -0.06 5.54
C GLN A 86 11.46 -0.20 4.02
N GLU A 87 11.61 -1.43 3.53
CA GLU A 87 11.63 -1.82 2.13
C GLU A 87 10.44 -2.76 1.84
N ILE A 88 9.53 -2.32 0.99
CA ILE A 88 8.36 -3.08 0.57
C ILE A 88 8.57 -3.50 -0.89
N LEU A 89 8.91 -4.79 -1.09
CA LEU A 89 9.20 -5.37 -2.40
C LEU A 89 8.11 -6.38 -2.79
N VAL A 90 6.95 -5.87 -3.16
CA VAL A 90 5.75 -6.70 -3.38
C VAL A 90 5.28 -6.55 -4.82
N ASN A 91 5.14 -7.67 -5.53
CA ASN A 91 4.59 -7.70 -6.87
C ASN A 91 3.10 -8.05 -6.83
N PHE A 92 2.32 -7.49 -7.77
CA PHE A 92 0.90 -7.77 -7.91
C PHE A 92 0.63 -8.50 -9.22
N ILE A 93 -0.13 -9.58 -9.14
CA ILE A 93 -0.60 -10.33 -10.31
C ILE A 93 -2.11 -10.42 -10.25
N ILE A 94 -2.76 -9.67 -11.12
CA ILE A 94 -4.21 -9.60 -11.23
C ILE A 94 -4.57 -10.34 -12.51
N GLU A 95 -4.99 -11.60 -12.39
CA GLU A 95 -5.22 -12.46 -13.55
C GLU A 95 -6.45 -12.02 -14.37
N ASP A 96 -6.64 -12.59 -15.56
CA ASP A 96 -7.68 -12.19 -16.49
C ASP A 96 -9.07 -12.10 -15.83
N GLY A 97 -9.77 -11.00 -16.08
CA GLY A 97 -11.12 -10.73 -15.57
C GLY A 97 -11.23 -10.59 -14.05
N ALA A 98 -10.10 -10.58 -13.32
CA ALA A 98 -10.12 -10.36 -11.88
C ALA A 98 -10.32 -8.87 -11.55
N GLU A 99 -11.06 -8.59 -10.47
CA GLU A 99 -11.34 -7.25 -9.97
C GLU A 99 -10.99 -7.16 -8.49
N VAL A 100 -10.05 -6.27 -8.14
CA VAL A 100 -9.61 -6.07 -6.76
C VAL A 100 -9.27 -4.60 -6.49
N SER A 101 -9.56 -4.15 -5.27
CA SER A 101 -9.18 -2.83 -4.78
C SER A 101 -8.30 -2.96 -3.54
N PHE A 102 -7.16 -2.29 -3.54
CA PHE A 102 -6.25 -2.20 -2.41
C PHE A 102 -6.34 -0.83 -1.76
N LEU A 103 -6.31 -0.81 -0.44
CA LEU A 103 -6.29 0.39 0.37
C LEU A 103 -5.09 0.37 1.31
N ALA A 104 -4.03 1.08 0.91
CA ALA A 104 -2.81 1.19 1.68
C ALA A 104 -2.86 2.37 2.66
N HIS A 105 -2.40 2.15 3.88
CA HIS A 105 -2.22 3.17 4.89
C HIS A 105 -0.77 3.11 5.40
N CYS A 106 -0.02 4.20 5.19
CA CYS A 106 1.39 4.31 5.52
C CYS A 106 1.59 5.37 6.60
N THR A 107 1.91 4.96 7.83
CA THR A 107 1.96 5.86 8.98
C THR A 107 3.32 5.86 9.67
N PHE A 108 3.99 7.00 9.67
CA PHE A 108 5.30 7.23 10.30
C PHE A 108 5.21 8.39 11.32
N PRO A 109 4.48 8.21 12.44
CA PRO A 109 4.01 9.32 13.26
C PRO A 109 5.11 10.16 13.92
N ASN A 110 6.25 9.53 14.21
CA ASN A 110 7.39 10.18 14.89
C ASN A 110 8.55 10.49 13.94
N SER A 111 8.36 10.39 12.62
CA SER A 111 9.45 10.39 11.65
C SER A 111 10.35 11.63 11.72
N VAL A 112 11.63 11.39 12.03
CA VAL A 112 12.76 12.33 11.93
C VAL A 112 13.70 11.87 10.81
N LYS A 113 13.94 10.56 10.69
CA LYS A 113 14.81 9.99 9.66
C LYS A 113 14.32 8.61 9.20
N VAL A 114 13.02 8.51 8.89
CA VAL A 114 12.47 7.30 8.28
C VAL A 114 12.77 7.30 6.79
N LYS A 115 13.32 6.19 6.29
CA LYS A 115 13.45 5.91 4.86
C LYS A 115 12.50 4.77 4.49
N HIS A 116 11.52 5.08 3.66
CA HIS A 116 10.56 4.13 3.14
C HIS A 116 10.75 3.96 1.63
N ILE A 117 11.07 2.73 1.21
CA ILE A 117 11.29 2.38 -0.19
C ILE A 117 10.24 1.34 -0.55
N MET A 118 9.42 1.66 -1.56
CA MET A 118 8.45 0.71 -2.10
C MET A 118 8.79 0.46 -3.56
N LYS A 119 8.88 -0.82 -3.94
CA LYS A 119 9.03 -1.23 -5.33
C LYS A 119 8.03 -2.32 -5.64
N SER A 120 7.30 -2.13 -6.71
CA SER A 120 6.30 -3.09 -7.17
C SER A 120 6.33 -3.26 -8.68
N GLU A 121 6.27 -4.51 -9.11
CA GLU A 121 5.85 -4.86 -10.48
C GLU A 121 4.39 -5.29 -10.45
N ILE A 122 3.58 -4.71 -11.34
CA ILE A 122 2.16 -4.99 -11.44
C ILE A 122 1.87 -5.60 -12.82
N LYS A 123 1.22 -6.77 -12.83
CA LYS A 123 0.73 -7.42 -14.05
C LYS A 123 -0.78 -7.54 -13.98
N LEU A 124 -1.50 -6.77 -14.80
CA LEU A 124 -2.95 -6.89 -15.00
C LEU A 124 -3.21 -7.67 -16.27
N GLY A 125 -3.94 -8.78 -16.14
CA GLY A 125 -4.43 -9.60 -17.24
C GLY A 125 -5.54 -8.91 -18.04
N LYS A 126 -6.06 -9.61 -19.05
CA LYS A 126 -7.11 -9.08 -19.93
C LYS A 126 -8.39 -8.83 -19.15
N ASP A 127 -9.07 -7.73 -19.43
CA ASP A 127 -10.31 -7.33 -18.74
C ASP A 127 -10.18 -7.22 -17.20
N ALA A 128 -8.96 -7.23 -16.65
CA ALA A 128 -8.73 -7.18 -15.22
C ALA A 128 -8.78 -5.73 -14.70
N THR A 129 -9.28 -5.54 -13.47
CA THR A 129 -9.33 -4.24 -12.81
C THR A 129 -8.55 -4.26 -11.49
N MET A 130 -7.65 -3.30 -11.33
CA MET A 130 -6.95 -3.05 -10.08
C MET A 130 -7.08 -1.58 -9.70
N GLU A 131 -7.56 -1.33 -8.49
CA GLU A 131 -7.40 -0.05 -7.82
C GLU A 131 -6.37 -0.16 -6.71
N TYR A 132 -5.47 0.81 -6.61
CA TYR A 132 -4.51 0.95 -5.53
C TYR A 132 -4.58 2.36 -4.98
N SER A 133 -5.20 2.52 -3.82
CA SER A 133 -5.32 3.82 -3.15
C SER A 133 -4.45 3.83 -1.89
N GLU A 134 -3.59 4.82 -1.74
CA GLU A 134 -2.65 4.95 -0.62
C GLU A 134 -2.83 6.28 0.14
N PHE A 135 -2.92 6.18 1.46
CA PHE A 135 -3.07 7.30 2.40
C PHE A 135 -1.89 7.34 3.34
N HIS A 136 -1.26 8.51 3.46
CA HIS A 136 0.00 8.67 4.16
C HIS A 136 -0.11 9.71 5.28
N TYR A 137 0.53 9.41 6.41
CA TYR A 137 0.80 10.37 7.48
C TYR A 137 2.24 10.18 7.99
N HIS A 138 3.10 11.19 7.85
CA HIS A 138 4.55 11.08 8.13
C HIS A 138 5.03 11.92 9.32
N GLY A 139 4.13 12.23 10.26
CA GLY A 139 4.43 13.08 11.40
C GLY A 139 4.70 14.53 10.99
N GLU A 140 5.05 15.39 11.95
CA GLU A 140 5.16 16.84 11.72
C GLU A 140 6.59 17.32 11.44
N LYS A 141 7.61 16.48 11.63
CA LYS A 141 9.02 16.90 11.58
C LYS A 141 9.64 16.89 10.17
N ALA A 142 8.86 16.58 9.13
CA ALA A 142 9.32 16.52 7.74
C ALA A 142 10.57 15.63 7.54
N GLY A 143 10.70 14.56 8.31
CA GLY A 143 11.89 13.70 8.33
C GLY A 143 11.84 12.50 7.37
N ALA A 144 10.66 12.19 6.83
CA ALA A 144 10.46 10.99 6.02
C ALA A 144 11.01 11.15 4.60
N LEU A 145 11.76 10.15 4.13
CA LEU A 145 12.20 9.99 2.75
C LEU A 145 11.43 8.83 2.13
N VAL A 146 10.58 9.13 1.14
CA VAL A 146 9.61 8.19 0.58
C VAL A 146 9.82 8.03 -0.93
N PHE A 147 10.05 6.78 -1.36
CA PHE A 147 10.44 6.43 -2.72
C PHE A 147 9.57 5.30 -3.30
N PRO A 148 8.29 5.56 -3.64
CA PRO A 148 7.45 4.56 -4.29
C PRO A 148 7.80 4.43 -5.77
N THR A 149 8.01 3.19 -6.21
CA THR A 149 8.31 2.84 -7.60
C THR A 149 7.36 1.74 -8.06
N ILE A 150 6.62 2.00 -9.13
CA ILE A 150 5.70 1.04 -9.74
C ILE A 150 6.09 0.88 -11.21
N ASP A 151 6.22 -0.37 -11.66
CA ASP A 151 6.24 -0.73 -13.08
C ASP A 151 5.02 -1.62 -13.36
N ALA A 152 4.03 -1.07 -14.05
CA ALA A 152 2.76 -1.72 -14.32
C ALA A 152 2.59 -2.05 -15.80
N HIS A 153 2.07 -3.24 -16.06
CA HIS A 153 1.64 -3.67 -17.38
C HIS A 153 0.14 -3.99 -17.34
N VAL A 154 -0.63 -3.28 -18.16
CA VAL A 154 -2.08 -3.40 -18.27
C VAL A 154 -2.40 -4.03 -19.62
N SER A 155 -2.84 -5.29 -19.61
CA SER A 155 -3.23 -6.01 -20.83
C SER A 155 -4.51 -5.43 -21.45
N GLU A 156 -4.85 -5.90 -22.64
CA GLU A 156 -6.07 -5.54 -23.38
C GLU A 156 -7.30 -5.37 -22.47
N LYS A 157 -7.99 -4.21 -22.57
CA LYS A 157 -9.18 -3.84 -21.77
C LYS A 157 -9.00 -3.79 -20.24
N GLY A 158 -7.78 -4.00 -19.75
CA GLY A 158 -7.47 -3.89 -18.33
C GLY A 158 -7.60 -2.45 -17.82
N LYS A 159 -7.84 -2.29 -16.52
CA LYS A 159 -8.05 -0.99 -15.87
C LYS A 159 -7.20 -0.89 -14.61
N PHE A 160 -6.21 0.00 -14.64
CA PHE A 160 -5.37 0.30 -13.50
C PHE A 160 -5.66 1.70 -12.96
N ARG A 161 -5.92 1.80 -11.66
CA ARG A 161 -6.05 3.08 -10.96
C ARG A 161 -5.08 3.13 -9.80
N ALA A 162 -4.28 4.20 -9.73
CA ALA A 162 -3.40 4.46 -8.59
C ALA A 162 -3.69 5.85 -8.03
N ASN A 163 -3.99 5.91 -6.73
CA ASN A 163 -4.25 7.16 -6.02
C ASN A 163 -3.27 7.32 -4.86
N PHE A 164 -2.39 8.30 -4.94
CA PHE A 164 -1.43 8.65 -3.89
C PHE A 164 -1.88 9.88 -3.11
N PHE A 165 -2.07 9.74 -1.80
CA PHE A 165 -2.49 10.86 -0.95
C PHE A 165 -1.57 11.04 0.26
N ILE A 166 -0.86 12.17 0.27
CA ILE A 166 -0.20 12.72 1.46
C ILE A 166 -0.66 14.14 1.72
N THR A 167 -1.83 14.25 2.32
CA THR A 167 -2.49 15.54 2.57
C THR A 167 -2.49 15.90 4.06
N SER A 168 -1.87 15.09 4.91
CA SER A 168 -1.68 15.32 6.34
C SER A 168 -0.26 14.94 6.77
N GLY A 169 0.21 15.55 7.86
CA GLY A 169 1.61 15.48 8.26
C GLY A 169 2.54 16.10 7.22
N ARG A 170 3.83 15.81 7.36
CA ARG A 170 4.90 16.42 6.57
C ARG A 170 5.87 15.35 6.10
N VAL A 171 5.99 15.24 4.78
CA VAL A 171 7.07 14.46 4.15
C VAL A 171 8.31 15.33 4.00
N GLY A 172 9.48 14.74 4.18
CA GLY A 172 10.76 15.41 3.92
C GLY A 172 11.11 15.40 2.45
N LYS A 173 11.15 14.21 1.86
CA LYS A 173 11.40 14.01 0.43
C LYS A 173 10.47 12.94 -0.13
N LEU A 174 9.76 13.28 -1.19
CA LEU A 174 8.91 12.37 -1.94
C LEU A 174 9.43 12.26 -3.37
N VAL A 175 9.69 11.04 -3.83
CA VAL A 175 10.06 10.77 -5.23
C VAL A 175 9.23 9.60 -5.74
N ILE A 176 8.16 9.91 -6.46
CA ILE A 176 7.27 8.93 -7.09
C ILE A 176 7.83 8.57 -8.47
N ARG A 177 7.96 7.27 -8.76
CA ARG A 177 8.38 6.77 -10.08
C ARG A 177 7.43 5.70 -10.58
N TYR A 178 6.39 6.11 -11.29
CA TYR A 178 5.41 5.19 -11.88
C TYR A 178 5.63 5.10 -13.38
N ARG A 179 5.76 3.87 -13.88
CA ARG A 179 5.75 3.52 -15.30
C ARG A 179 4.55 2.61 -15.52
N VAL A 180 3.75 2.91 -16.54
CA VAL A 180 2.62 2.08 -16.91
C VAL A 180 2.65 1.85 -18.42
N THR A 181 2.63 0.59 -18.83
CA THR A 181 2.41 0.16 -20.21
C THR A 181 0.95 -0.27 -20.33
N VAL A 182 0.24 0.27 -21.31
CA VAL A 182 -1.19 0.00 -21.51
C VAL A 182 -1.40 -0.52 -22.93
N GLU A 183 -2.00 -1.71 -23.04
CA GLU A 183 -2.36 -2.34 -24.31
C GLU A 183 -3.73 -1.86 -24.82
N ASP A 184 -4.19 -2.45 -25.93
CA ASP A 184 -5.40 -2.07 -26.65
C ASP A 184 -6.63 -1.94 -25.74
N TYR A 185 -7.30 -0.80 -25.83
CA TYR A 185 -8.50 -0.47 -25.05
C TYR A 185 -8.31 -0.50 -23.51
N GLY A 186 -7.07 -0.55 -23.03
CA GLY A 186 -6.76 -0.48 -21.61
C GLY A 186 -6.87 0.96 -21.06
N LEU A 187 -6.94 1.07 -19.73
CA LEU A 187 -7.02 2.34 -19.01
C LEU A 187 -5.99 2.36 -17.88
N ALA A 188 -5.32 3.51 -17.73
CA ALA A 188 -4.52 3.82 -16.56
C ALA A 188 -4.87 5.23 -16.05
N GLU A 189 -5.25 5.34 -14.78
CA GLU A 189 -5.49 6.62 -14.11
C GLU A 189 -4.55 6.74 -12.90
N LEU A 190 -3.70 7.78 -12.90
CA LEU A 190 -2.72 8.04 -11.85
C LEU A 190 -3.00 9.40 -11.22
N VAL A 191 -3.34 9.42 -9.95
CA VAL A 191 -3.62 10.65 -9.19
C VAL A 191 -2.63 10.74 -8.04
N ALA A 192 -2.01 11.91 -7.86
CA ALA A 192 -1.23 12.22 -6.68
C ALA A 192 -1.70 13.55 -6.07
N LYS A 193 -1.99 13.56 -4.77
CA LYS A 193 -2.17 14.77 -3.98
C LYS A 193 -1.15 14.77 -2.86
N ALA A 194 -0.25 15.74 -2.91
CA ALA A 194 0.80 15.91 -1.90
C ALA A 194 0.81 17.35 -1.41
N TYR A 195 0.74 17.53 -0.10
CA TYR A 195 0.91 18.83 0.54
C TYR A 195 2.33 18.93 1.09
N GLY A 196 3.08 19.91 0.60
CA GLY A 196 4.44 20.24 1.06
C GLY A 196 4.48 21.57 1.82
N LYS A 197 3.45 21.89 2.60
CA LYS A 197 3.34 23.17 3.28
C LYS A 197 3.57 23.05 4.79
N SER A 198 4.29 24.02 5.32
CA SER A 198 4.24 24.44 6.73
C SER A 198 3.34 25.68 6.79
N ILE A 199 2.56 25.81 7.86
CA ILE A 199 1.81 27.04 8.19
C ILE A 199 2.48 27.78 9.36
N ASP A 200 3.74 27.44 9.63
CA ASP A 200 4.56 28.01 10.70
C ASP A 200 5.26 29.29 10.20
#